data_AF-A0A511DVM2-F1
#
_entry.id   AF-A0A511DVM2-F1
#
_cell.length_a   1.000
_cell.length_b   1.000
_cell.length_c   1.000
_cell.angle_alpha   90.00
_cell.angle_beta   90.00
_cell.angle_gamma   90.00
#
_symmetry.space_group_name_H-M   'P 1'
#
loop_
_entity.id
_entity.type
_entity.pdbx_description
1 polymer ?
#
loop_
_entity_poly.entity_id
_entity_poly.type
_entity_poly.pdbx_seq_one_letter_code
_entity_poly.pdbx_strand_id
1 'polypeptide(L)'
;MGPNMSNDDGLQFCPNCGQRITADDDFCPNCGYNLQEYRQESQTPEPNQPAPVTNSQKPVSRTKKKVRTKQQKRRRRETLLVVFAAILAIGSITYGEYYYSKASTLKRAVTAVKNNQSDLHDYFYTTDPNLKLTNATLQPLTKYFNQNPDKLLSFKTQLSGVGTFDNQKFSYQKDGQKFLIFPNWNIKVKPVYVTLTVNKKNAQIKENTTKIAVSNTTHFSKKIGPLVPGSYQLSSSANLNGHKLTNANTYHLNSNRTIPLTLKTVSFKVSGPAGTHVKINSKDQGKIGSSGVMAFKDFPWTQEMKVQGIFQNGKTSISSEPHVVSGSSDDHDISLVFKGQVSYDDADTLFTNLSEAMTSYSQSGDLDDATDDDGDDMSSFFVGGESSPYFGQFRHMGKSYYENDNLDGIDVSATVDSIKLSSENSSDVTYDMKYRFDTGGHYHIQVFRYTANVVKNSDDDNPVEIKSISTQYQKISDYDKAY
;
A
#
# COMPACT_ATOMS: atom_id res chain seq x y z
N MET A 1 -9.30 -19.29 79.04
CA MET A 1 -10.39 -18.71 78.21
C MET A 1 -10.59 -19.63 77.02
N GLY A 2 -11.56 -20.54 77.06
CA GLY A 2 -12.20 -20.96 75.81
C GLY A 2 -13.38 -20.01 75.53
N PRO A 3 -14.25 -20.27 74.56
CA PRO A 3 -14.10 -21.00 73.28
C PRO A 3 -14.75 -20.20 72.11
N ASN A 4 -14.64 -20.64 70.85
CA ASN A 4 -15.82 -20.87 69.97
C ASN A 4 -15.46 -21.23 68.53
N MET A 5 -16.19 -22.24 68.04
CA MET A 5 -16.39 -22.57 66.64
C MET A 5 -17.32 -21.53 66.00
N SER A 6 -17.08 -21.20 64.73
CA SER A 6 -18.13 -20.73 63.82
C SER A 6 -17.84 -21.27 62.43
N ASN A 7 -18.74 -22.15 61.96
CA ASN A 7 -18.88 -22.53 60.57
C ASN A 7 -19.25 -21.28 59.77
N ASP A 8 -18.46 -20.95 58.75
CA ASP A 8 -18.78 -19.91 57.77
C ASP A 8 -18.76 -20.56 56.38
N ASP A 9 -19.91 -21.05 55.92
CA ASP A 9 -20.14 -21.42 54.52
C ASP A 9 -20.34 -20.12 53.71
N GLY A 10 -19.30 -19.29 53.69
CA GLY A 10 -19.24 -18.05 52.94
C GLY A 10 -19.07 -18.31 51.45
N LEU A 11 -19.77 -17.51 50.64
CA LEU A 11 -19.78 -17.51 49.18
C LEU A 11 -18.37 -17.72 48.58
N GLN A 12 -18.02 -18.93 48.11
CA GLN A 12 -16.68 -19.22 47.58
C GLN A 12 -16.49 -18.76 46.13
N PHE A 13 -17.55 -18.39 45.42
CA PHE A 13 -17.50 -18.00 44.01
C PHE A 13 -18.38 -16.78 43.75
N CYS A 14 -17.88 -15.84 42.93
CA CYS A 14 -18.61 -14.64 42.56
C CYS A 14 -19.89 -15.01 41.77
N PRO A 15 -21.08 -14.52 42.15
CA PRO A 15 -22.35 -14.88 41.51
C PRO A 15 -22.49 -14.32 40.09
N ASN A 16 -21.68 -13.32 39.72
CA ASN A 16 -21.73 -12.69 38.40
C ASN A 16 -20.79 -13.37 37.38
N CYS A 17 -19.58 -13.76 37.79
CA CYS A 17 -18.57 -14.28 36.86
C CYS A 17 -18.00 -15.66 37.19
N GLY A 18 -18.36 -16.24 38.35
CA GLY A 18 -17.93 -17.58 38.76
C GLY A 18 -16.48 -17.69 39.24
N GLN A 19 -15.74 -16.58 39.33
CA GLN A 19 -14.38 -16.57 39.88
C GLN A 19 -14.38 -16.87 41.38
N ARG A 20 -13.40 -17.64 41.86
CA ARG A 20 -13.24 -17.94 43.29
C ARG A 20 -12.91 -16.68 44.08
N ILE A 21 -13.57 -16.49 45.22
CA ILE A 21 -13.46 -15.32 46.11
C ILE A 21 -13.29 -15.78 47.56
N THR A 22 -12.78 -14.90 48.42
CA THR A 22 -12.54 -15.14 49.84
C THR A 22 -13.61 -14.47 50.72
N ALA A 23 -13.62 -14.77 52.01
CA ALA A 23 -14.57 -14.19 52.96
C ALA A 23 -14.42 -12.67 53.09
N ASP A 24 -13.20 -12.16 52.91
CA ASP A 24 -12.82 -10.76 53.12
C ASP A 24 -12.92 -9.89 51.84
N ASP A 25 -13.33 -10.47 50.70
CA ASP A 25 -13.47 -9.72 49.44
C ASP A 25 -14.81 -8.94 49.40
N ASP A 26 -14.71 -7.62 49.42
CA ASP A 26 -15.84 -6.68 49.26
C ASP A 26 -16.30 -6.56 47.79
N PHE A 27 -15.34 -6.63 46.86
CA PHE A 27 -15.59 -6.57 45.42
C PHE A 27 -14.84 -7.70 44.72
N CYS A 28 -15.42 -8.28 43.66
CA CYS A 28 -14.77 -9.34 42.92
C CYS A 28 -13.52 -8.80 42.19
N PRO A 29 -12.31 -9.36 42.43
CA PRO A 29 -11.08 -8.85 41.81
C PRO A 29 -11.02 -9.04 40.29
N ASN A 30 -11.88 -9.90 39.73
CA ASN A 30 -11.90 -10.18 38.29
C ASN A 30 -12.91 -9.34 37.50
N CYS A 31 -14.06 -8.99 38.09
CA CYS A 31 -15.13 -8.28 37.36
C CYS A 31 -15.67 -7.03 38.07
N GLY A 32 -15.17 -6.69 39.27
CA GLY A 32 -15.57 -5.50 40.02
C GLY A 32 -16.98 -5.56 40.63
N TYR A 33 -17.64 -6.73 40.62
CA TYR A 33 -18.98 -6.90 41.19
C TYR A 33 -18.96 -6.73 42.72
N ASN A 34 -19.90 -5.95 43.28
CA ASN A 34 -20.02 -5.72 44.72
C ASN A 34 -20.61 -6.95 45.42
N LEU A 35 -19.82 -7.57 46.30
CA LEU A 35 -20.19 -8.80 47.00
C LEU A 35 -20.89 -8.53 48.33
N GLN A 36 -20.79 -7.31 48.86
CA GLN A 36 -21.38 -6.97 50.16
C GLN A 36 -22.92 -7.01 50.12
N GLU A 37 -23.54 -6.49 49.06
CA GLU A 37 -25.01 -6.46 48.92
C GLU A 37 -25.60 -7.88 48.92
N TYR A 38 -24.94 -8.83 48.25
CA TYR A 38 -25.39 -10.22 48.18
C TYR A 38 -25.23 -10.96 49.52
N ARG A 39 -24.17 -10.64 50.28
CA ARG A 39 -23.96 -11.20 51.63
C ARG A 39 -24.99 -10.66 52.63
N GLN A 40 -25.44 -9.42 52.46
CA GLN A 40 -26.41 -8.76 53.34
C GLN A 40 -27.87 -9.21 53.09
N GLU A 41 -28.24 -9.57 51.86
CA GLU A 41 -29.59 -10.10 51.56
C GLU A 41 -29.81 -11.54 52.05
N SER A 42 -28.75 -12.24 52.45
CA SER A 42 -28.82 -13.66 52.85
C SER A 42 -29.04 -13.89 54.36
N GLN A 43 -29.31 -12.86 55.17
CA GLN A 43 -29.56 -13.02 56.61
C GLN A 43 -30.70 -12.13 57.14
N THR A 44 -31.90 -12.71 57.32
CA THR A 44 -32.90 -12.35 58.36
C THR A 44 -33.93 -13.49 58.52
N PRO A 45 -34.63 -13.60 59.68
CA PRO A 45 -34.53 -14.80 60.52
C PRO A 45 -35.90 -15.40 60.94
N GLU A 46 -35.82 -16.55 61.62
CA GLU A 46 -36.90 -17.28 62.33
C GLU A 46 -37.68 -16.41 63.35
N PRO A 47 -38.92 -16.78 63.74
CA PRO A 47 -39.28 -16.65 65.16
C PRO A 47 -40.30 -17.70 65.69
N ASN A 48 -40.42 -17.98 66.99
CA ASN A 48 -39.56 -17.94 68.16
C ASN A 48 -40.35 -18.56 69.33
N GLN A 49 -39.63 -19.23 70.26
CA GLN A 49 -39.87 -19.26 71.72
C GLN A 49 -41.19 -19.84 72.31
N PRO A 50 -41.32 -19.95 73.66
CA PRO A 50 -40.39 -19.69 74.80
C PRO A 50 -40.31 -20.92 75.73
N ALA A 51 -39.65 -20.99 76.88
CA ALA A 51 -38.74 -20.21 77.72
C ALA A 51 -38.29 -21.22 78.82
N PRO A 52 -37.23 -20.94 79.59
CA PRO A 52 -36.45 -21.94 80.31
C PRO A 52 -36.96 -22.15 81.74
N VAL A 53 -36.65 -23.29 82.38
CA VAL A 53 -35.90 -23.35 83.66
C VAL A 53 -35.83 -24.77 84.27
N THR A 54 -34.57 -25.15 84.55
CA THR A 54 -34.04 -25.86 85.74
C THR A 54 -34.20 -27.38 85.96
N ASN A 55 -33.02 -28.02 85.87
CA ASN A 55 -32.42 -29.20 86.53
C ASN A 55 -32.94 -30.64 86.37
N SER A 56 -31.99 -31.46 85.88
CA SER A 56 -31.61 -32.83 86.28
C SER A 56 -32.03 -33.23 87.71
N GLN A 57 -32.40 -34.48 88.01
CA GLN A 57 -31.82 -35.74 87.56
C GLN A 57 -32.88 -36.85 87.34
N LYS A 58 -32.49 -37.79 86.47
CA LYS A 58 -32.99 -39.15 86.13
C LYS A 58 -33.83 -39.89 87.21
N PRO A 59 -34.52 -41.01 86.86
CA PRO A 59 -34.86 -41.55 85.53
C PRO A 59 -36.33 -42.05 85.45
N VAL A 60 -36.66 -42.81 84.40
CA VAL A 60 -37.66 -43.89 84.34
C VAL A 60 -38.89 -43.65 83.44
N SER A 61 -38.77 -44.27 82.27
CA SER A 61 -39.77 -45.08 81.56
C SER A 61 -40.97 -44.45 80.85
N ARG A 62 -41.11 -44.92 79.60
CA ARG A 62 -42.32 -45.41 78.90
C ARG A 62 -43.58 -44.54 79.05
N THR A 63 -44.21 -44.10 77.96
CA THR A 63 -44.89 -45.05 77.07
C THR A 63 -45.34 -44.46 75.73
N LYS A 64 -45.22 -45.33 74.70
CA LYS A 64 -46.08 -45.57 73.53
C LYS A 64 -46.31 -44.47 72.47
N LYS A 65 -45.56 -44.63 71.38
CA LYS A 65 -45.90 -44.22 70.00
C LYS A 65 -47.31 -44.68 69.59
N LYS A 66 -48.05 -43.79 68.91
CA LYS A 66 -49.00 -44.19 67.85
C LYS A 66 -48.40 -43.87 66.48
N VAL A 67 -48.34 -44.92 65.67
CA VAL A 67 -47.82 -44.94 64.30
C VAL A 67 -48.88 -44.38 63.35
N ARG A 68 -48.48 -43.40 62.52
CA ARG A 68 -49.15 -43.10 61.24
C ARG A 68 -48.31 -43.66 60.09
N THR A 69 -49.00 -44.21 59.10
CA THR A 69 -48.58 -45.29 58.20
C THR A 69 -47.72 -44.84 57.00
N LYS A 70 -46.82 -45.73 56.56
CA LYS A 70 -45.76 -45.57 55.54
C LYS A 70 -46.23 -45.28 54.09
N GLN A 71 -47.53 -45.27 53.79
CA GLN A 71 -48.03 -45.19 52.41
C GLN A 71 -48.14 -43.75 51.87
N GLN A 72 -48.30 -42.75 52.74
CA GLN A 72 -48.50 -41.34 52.33
C GLN A 72 -47.18 -40.61 52.01
N LYS A 73 -46.03 -41.12 52.48
CA LYS A 73 -44.70 -40.51 52.31
C LYS A 73 -44.02 -40.87 50.97
N ARG A 74 -44.44 -41.98 50.32
CA ARG A 74 -43.92 -42.46 49.03
C ARG A 74 -44.59 -41.76 47.84
N ARG A 75 -45.93 -41.63 47.87
CA ARG A 75 -46.68 -40.88 46.85
C ARG A 75 -46.27 -39.41 46.75
N ARG A 76 -46.04 -38.72 47.87
CA ARG A 76 -45.61 -37.30 47.86
C ARG A 76 -44.23 -37.09 47.23
N ARG A 77 -43.31 -38.06 47.35
CA ARG A 77 -42.00 -38.04 46.67
C ARG A 77 -42.14 -38.27 45.16
N GLU A 78 -43.02 -39.18 44.74
CA GLU A 78 -43.32 -39.40 43.32
C GLU A 78 -44.02 -38.18 42.69
N THR A 79 -44.96 -37.53 43.39
CA THR A 79 -45.59 -36.29 42.90
C THR A 79 -44.59 -35.13 42.85
N LEU A 80 -43.71 -34.98 43.85
CA LEU A 80 -42.64 -33.98 43.84
C LEU A 80 -41.63 -34.22 42.70
N LEU A 81 -41.30 -35.47 42.40
CA LEU A 81 -40.43 -35.82 41.28
C LEU A 81 -41.09 -35.52 39.92
N VAL A 82 -42.38 -35.83 39.77
CA VAL A 82 -43.14 -35.50 38.55
C VAL A 82 -43.27 -33.99 38.37
N VAL A 83 -43.56 -33.24 39.43
CA VAL A 83 -43.62 -31.76 39.38
C VAL A 83 -42.24 -31.18 39.07
N PHE A 84 -41.17 -31.69 39.68
CA PHE A 84 -39.80 -31.26 39.38
C PHE A 84 -39.40 -31.56 37.93
N ALA A 85 -39.71 -32.78 37.44
CA ALA A 85 -39.50 -33.15 36.05
C ALA A 85 -40.32 -32.28 35.09
N ALA A 86 -41.55 -31.91 35.45
CA ALA A 86 -42.39 -31.00 34.68
C ALA A 86 -41.82 -29.57 34.66
N ILE A 87 -41.29 -29.07 35.78
CA ILE A 87 -40.63 -27.75 35.84
C ILE A 87 -39.37 -27.75 34.96
N LEU A 88 -38.55 -28.81 35.01
CA LEU A 88 -37.40 -28.95 34.13
C LEU A 88 -37.81 -29.05 32.66
N ALA A 89 -38.87 -29.81 32.35
CA ALA A 89 -39.40 -29.91 31.00
C ALA A 89 -39.88 -28.53 30.50
N ILE A 90 -40.66 -27.79 31.28
CA ILE A 90 -41.13 -26.45 30.92
C ILE A 90 -39.94 -25.50 30.77
N GLY A 91 -39.00 -25.48 31.73
CA GLY A 91 -37.80 -24.64 31.66
C GLY A 91 -36.93 -24.93 30.43
N SER A 92 -36.79 -26.20 30.06
CA SER A 92 -36.04 -26.61 28.87
C SER A 92 -36.78 -26.28 27.56
N ILE A 93 -38.12 -26.34 27.53
CA ILE A 93 -38.92 -25.90 26.39
C ILE A 93 -38.84 -24.38 26.22
N THR A 94 -39.03 -23.59 27.28
CA THR A 94 -38.96 -22.12 27.22
C THR A 94 -37.56 -21.64 26.85
N TYR A 95 -36.52 -22.27 27.39
CA TYR A 95 -35.14 -22.03 26.95
C TYR A 95 -34.95 -22.39 25.48
N GLY A 96 -35.47 -23.54 25.04
CA GLY A 96 -35.42 -23.98 23.65
C GLY A 96 -36.12 -23.01 22.69
N GLU A 97 -37.31 -22.52 23.03
CA GLU A 97 -38.03 -21.51 22.25
C GLU A 97 -37.24 -20.22 22.10
N TYR A 98 -36.62 -19.74 23.19
CA TYR A 98 -35.74 -18.57 23.14
C TYR A 98 -34.49 -18.82 22.29
N TYR A 99 -33.83 -19.98 22.47
CA TYR A 99 -32.60 -20.34 21.77
C TYR A 99 -32.82 -20.53 20.27
N TYR A 100 -33.89 -21.22 19.86
CA TYR A 100 -34.26 -21.46 18.45
C TYR A 100 -35.13 -20.35 17.85
N SER A 101 -35.36 -19.25 18.56
CA SER A 101 -36.11 -18.10 18.04
C SER A 101 -35.44 -17.48 16.80
N LYS A 102 -36.26 -16.81 15.97
CA LYS A 102 -35.80 -16.10 14.76
C LYS A 102 -34.69 -15.10 15.07
N ALA A 103 -34.80 -14.34 16.17
CA ALA A 103 -33.83 -13.32 16.56
C ALA A 103 -32.54 -13.92 17.11
N SER A 104 -32.63 -14.90 18.03
CA SER A 104 -31.44 -15.54 18.62
C SER A 104 -30.63 -16.31 17.59
N THR A 105 -31.30 -17.01 16.67
CA THR A 105 -30.63 -17.75 15.59
C THR A 105 -29.92 -16.81 14.63
N LEU A 106 -30.56 -15.70 14.23
CA LEU A 106 -29.92 -14.70 13.36
C LEU A 106 -28.73 -14.03 14.05
N LYS A 107 -28.84 -13.72 15.36
CA LYS A 107 -27.72 -13.17 16.13
C LYS A 107 -26.52 -14.11 16.12
N ARG A 108 -26.74 -15.42 16.31
CA ARG A 108 -25.66 -16.42 16.21
C ARG A 108 -25.11 -16.53 14.80
N ALA A 109 -25.96 -16.59 13.78
CA ALA A 109 -25.52 -16.64 12.38
C ALA A 109 -24.64 -15.43 12.00
N VAL A 110 -25.02 -14.22 12.39
CA VAL A 110 -24.23 -12.99 12.16
C VAL A 110 -22.87 -13.07 12.88
N THR A 111 -22.86 -13.55 14.12
CA THR A 111 -21.61 -13.79 14.86
C THR A 111 -20.73 -14.85 14.18
N ALA A 112 -21.33 -15.94 13.70
CA ALA A 112 -20.63 -17.01 13.00
C ALA A 112 -19.97 -16.51 11.72
N VAL A 113 -20.69 -15.68 10.95
CA VAL A 113 -20.17 -15.04 9.75
C VAL A 113 -19.01 -14.09 10.07
N LYS A 114 -19.19 -13.21 11.07
CA LYS A 114 -18.17 -12.24 11.48
C LYS A 114 -16.88 -12.92 11.93
N ASN A 115 -17.01 -13.93 12.78
CA ASN A 115 -15.87 -14.59 13.43
C ASN A 115 -15.36 -15.81 12.66
N ASN A 116 -15.93 -16.09 11.48
CA ASN A 116 -15.60 -17.27 10.68
C ASN A 116 -15.68 -18.59 11.48
N GLN A 117 -16.75 -18.75 12.25
CA GLN A 117 -16.90 -19.87 13.18
C GLN A 117 -16.98 -21.22 12.46
N SER A 118 -16.57 -22.29 13.14
CA SER A 118 -16.56 -23.65 12.58
C SER A 118 -17.97 -24.22 12.32
N ASP A 119 -19.01 -23.69 12.95
CA ASP A 119 -20.42 -24.04 12.76
C ASP A 119 -21.11 -23.13 11.73
N LEU A 120 -20.38 -22.25 11.02
CA LEU A 120 -20.96 -21.28 10.09
C LEU A 120 -21.90 -21.92 9.07
N HIS A 121 -21.51 -23.03 8.47
CA HIS A 121 -22.31 -23.74 7.47
C HIS A 121 -23.69 -24.20 7.96
N ASP A 122 -23.89 -24.40 9.27
CA ASP A 122 -25.17 -24.87 9.83
C ASP A 122 -26.29 -23.82 9.72
N TYR A 123 -25.92 -22.54 9.60
CA TYR A 123 -26.87 -21.43 9.47
C TYR A 123 -27.30 -21.16 8.03
N PHE A 124 -26.68 -21.82 7.05
CA PHE A 124 -26.91 -21.56 5.63
C PHE A 124 -27.36 -22.83 4.91
N TYR A 125 -28.19 -22.65 3.89
CA TYR A 125 -28.59 -23.74 3.00
C TYR A 125 -28.78 -23.21 1.58
N THR A 126 -28.81 -24.10 0.60
CA THR A 126 -29.09 -23.73 -0.80
C THR A 126 -29.99 -24.77 -1.44
N THR A 127 -30.76 -24.34 -2.44
CA THR A 127 -31.56 -25.23 -3.28
C THR A 127 -30.88 -25.55 -4.60
N ASP A 128 -29.66 -25.03 -4.84
CA ASP A 128 -28.89 -25.36 -6.03
C ASP A 128 -28.16 -26.70 -5.84
N PRO A 129 -28.44 -27.73 -6.68
CA PRO A 129 -27.85 -29.06 -6.51
C PRO A 129 -26.34 -29.08 -6.78
N ASN A 130 -25.80 -28.06 -7.45
CA ASN A 130 -24.39 -27.97 -7.80
C ASN A 130 -23.57 -27.15 -6.80
N LEU A 131 -24.21 -26.55 -5.78
CA LEU A 131 -23.52 -25.81 -4.72
C LEU A 131 -23.62 -26.58 -3.39
N LYS A 132 -22.47 -27.09 -2.92
CA LYS A 132 -22.35 -27.62 -1.56
C LYS A 132 -21.87 -26.51 -0.63
N LEU A 133 -22.68 -26.17 0.37
CA LEU A 133 -22.30 -25.19 1.38
C LEU A 133 -21.43 -25.83 2.46
N THR A 134 -20.23 -25.32 2.59
CA THR A 134 -19.23 -25.65 3.61
C THR A 134 -18.66 -24.34 4.14
N ASN A 135 -17.93 -24.39 5.26
CA ASN A 135 -17.22 -23.20 5.74
C ASN A 135 -16.23 -22.67 4.70
N ALA A 136 -15.63 -23.53 3.88
CA ALA A 136 -14.71 -23.14 2.81
C ALA A 136 -15.44 -22.33 1.71
N THR A 137 -16.60 -22.79 1.25
CA THR A 137 -17.38 -22.07 0.22
C THR A 137 -18.04 -20.80 0.76
N LEU A 138 -18.22 -20.69 2.07
CA LEU A 138 -18.73 -19.48 2.75
C LEU A 138 -17.62 -18.48 3.10
N GLN A 139 -16.33 -18.83 2.97
CA GLN A 139 -15.22 -17.89 3.21
C GLN A 139 -15.33 -16.57 2.44
N PRO A 140 -15.76 -16.55 1.16
CA PRO A 140 -15.92 -15.28 0.44
C PRO A 140 -16.93 -14.35 1.10
N LEU A 141 -17.99 -14.90 1.72
CA LEU A 141 -18.99 -14.12 2.46
C LEU A 141 -18.41 -13.53 3.74
N THR A 142 -17.70 -14.34 4.53
CA THR A 142 -17.06 -13.86 5.77
C THR A 142 -16.01 -12.79 5.48
N LYS A 143 -15.19 -13.00 4.44
CA LYS A 143 -14.22 -12.02 3.95
C LYS A 143 -14.90 -10.69 3.56
N TYR A 144 -16.01 -10.74 2.83
CA TYR A 144 -16.75 -9.54 2.43
C TYR A 144 -17.19 -8.72 3.64
N PHE A 145 -17.77 -9.35 4.65
CA PHE A 145 -18.25 -8.64 5.83
C PHE A 145 -17.15 -8.16 6.76
N ASN A 146 -16.04 -8.89 6.86
CA ASN A 146 -14.87 -8.44 7.62
C ASN A 146 -14.21 -7.22 6.98
N GLN A 147 -14.27 -7.11 5.65
CA GLN A 147 -13.81 -5.94 4.91
C GLN A 147 -14.83 -4.79 4.92
N ASN A 148 -16.10 -5.05 5.20
CA ASN A 148 -17.20 -4.07 5.14
C ASN A 148 -18.15 -4.21 6.35
N PRO A 149 -17.77 -3.70 7.55
CA PRO A 149 -18.57 -3.86 8.77
C PRO A 149 -19.98 -3.24 8.71
N ASP A 150 -20.16 -2.17 7.94
CA ASP A 150 -21.44 -1.53 7.64
C ASP A 150 -22.39 -2.48 6.89
N LYS A 151 -21.86 -3.29 5.98
CA LYS A 151 -22.61 -4.30 5.23
C LYS A 151 -23.01 -5.47 6.12
N LEU A 152 -22.20 -5.84 7.11
CA LEU A 152 -22.58 -6.84 8.11
C LEU A 152 -23.75 -6.36 8.97
N LEU A 153 -23.74 -5.08 9.36
CA LEU A 153 -24.86 -4.48 10.07
C LEU A 153 -26.12 -4.47 9.19
N SER A 154 -25.98 -4.07 7.92
CA SER A 154 -27.08 -4.10 6.94
C SER A 154 -27.63 -5.51 6.72
N PHE A 155 -26.76 -6.52 6.67
CA PHE A 155 -27.15 -7.92 6.58
C PHE A 155 -28.01 -8.35 7.78
N LYS A 156 -27.58 -8.00 9.00
CA LYS A 156 -28.36 -8.26 10.22
C LYS A 156 -29.72 -7.57 10.19
N THR A 157 -29.77 -6.26 9.88
CA THR A 157 -31.01 -5.48 9.91
C THR A 157 -31.98 -5.94 8.83
N GLN A 158 -31.52 -6.09 7.58
CA GLN A 158 -32.38 -6.48 6.47
C GLN A 158 -32.91 -7.91 6.60
N LEU A 159 -32.10 -8.88 7.03
CA LEU A 159 -32.59 -10.24 7.29
C LEU A 159 -33.57 -10.30 8.47
N SER A 160 -33.42 -9.44 9.48
CA SER A 160 -34.37 -9.37 10.59
C SER A 160 -35.71 -8.74 10.20
N GLY A 161 -35.67 -7.69 9.36
CA GLY A 161 -36.84 -6.95 8.88
C GLY A 161 -37.46 -7.58 7.63
N VAL A 162 -36.97 -7.19 6.45
CA VAL A 162 -37.52 -7.62 5.14
C VAL A 162 -37.19 -9.06 4.77
N GLY A 163 -36.28 -9.72 5.49
CA GLY A 163 -35.95 -11.13 5.31
C GLY A 163 -35.04 -11.45 4.12
N THR A 164 -34.53 -10.44 3.40
CA THR A 164 -33.62 -10.63 2.26
C THR A 164 -32.46 -9.66 2.28
N PHE A 165 -31.35 -10.00 1.62
CA PHE A 165 -30.17 -9.15 1.48
C PHE A 165 -29.54 -9.33 0.08
N ASP A 166 -28.90 -8.26 -0.41
CA ASP A 166 -28.05 -8.27 -1.61
C ASP A 166 -28.75 -8.83 -2.86
N ASN A 167 -29.73 -8.10 -3.40
CA ASN A 167 -30.55 -8.52 -4.55
C ASN A 167 -31.23 -9.89 -4.36
N GLN A 168 -31.72 -10.15 -3.13
CA GLN A 168 -32.35 -11.40 -2.72
C GLN A 168 -31.44 -12.64 -2.87
N LYS A 169 -30.12 -12.45 -2.87
CA LYS A 169 -29.15 -13.55 -2.89
C LYS A 169 -29.07 -14.27 -1.56
N PHE A 170 -29.44 -13.60 -0.48
CA PHE A 170 -29.69 -14.22 0.82
C PHE A 170 -31.14 -14.01 1.23
N SER A 171 -31.76 -15.06 1.78
CA SER A 171 -33.13 -14.99 2.30
C SER A 171 -33.24 -15.76 3.61
N TYR A 172 -33.74 -15.10 4.66
CA TYR A 172 -33.85 -15.71 5.99
C TYR A 172 -35.25 -16.26 6.22
N GLN A 173 -35.37 -17.58 6.32
CA GLN A 173 -36.66 -18.27 6.35
C GLN A 173 -36.62 -19.52 7.23
N LYS A 174 -37.81 -20.00 7.61
CA LYS A 174 -37.97 -21.27 8.33
C LYS A 174 -37.68 -22.43 7.38
N ASP A 175 -36.79 -23.31 7.79
CA ASP A 175 -36.32 -24.48 7.05
C ASP A 175 -36.49 -25.74 7.92
N GLY A 176 -37.75 -26.16 8.12
CA GLY A 176 -38.09 -27.33 8.92
C GLY A 176 -38.17 -27.06 10.43
N GLN A 177 -37.88 -28.11 11.21
CA GLN A 177 -38.01 -28.11 12.67
C GLN A 177 -36.83 -28.86 13.30
N LYS A 178 -36.30 -28.35 14.42
CA LYS A 178 -35.33 -29.04 15.27
C LYS A 178 -36.05 -29.71 16.45
N PHE A 179 -35.65 -30.94 16.78
CA PHE A 179 -36.23 -31.73 17.87
C PHE A 179 -37.77 -31.85 17.83
N LEU A 180 -38.36 -31.87 16.62
CA LEU A 180 -39.80 -31.98 16.36
C LEU A 180 -40.69 -30.81 16.85
N ILE A 181 -40.17 -29.86 17.63
CA ILE A 181 -40.98 -28.79 18.23
C ILE A 181 -40.42 -27.38 17.99
N PHE A 182 -39.11 -27.23 17.76
CA PHE A 182 -38.51 -25.91 17.62
C PHE A 182 -38.38 -25.53 16.14
N PRO A 183 -38.68 -24.27 15.75
CA PRO A 183 -38.49 -23.85 14.38
C PRO A 183 -37.01 -23.85 14.01
N ASN A 184 -36.66 -24.40 12.85
CA ASN A 184 -35.31 -24.29 12.31
C ASN A 184 -35.25 -23.08 11.37
N TRP A 185 -34.41 -22.10 11.66
CA TRP A 185 -34.29 -20.87 10.88
C TRP A 185 -32.92 -20.83 10.19
N ASN A 186 -32.92 -20.79 8.86
CA ASN A 186 -31.70 -20.83 8.06
C ASN A 186 -31.69 -19.72 6.99
N ILE A 187 -30.50 -19.35 6.54
CA ILE A 187 -30.27 -18.35 5.51
C ILE A 187 -30.09 -19.08 4.17
N LYS A 188 -31.07 -18.95 3.29
CA LYS A 188 -31.02 -19.47 1.92
C LYS A 188 -30.03 -18.67 1.09
N VAL A 189 -29.10 -19.35 0.45
CA VAL A 189 -28.12 -18.78 -0.49
C VAL A 189 -28.55 -19.09 -1.92
N LYS A 190 -28.73 -18.04 -2.74
CA LYS A 190 -28.82 -18.17 -4.20
C LYS A 190 -27.45 -17.90 -4.81
N PRO A 191 -26.87 -18.86 -5.56
CA PRO A 191 -25.56 -18.65 -6.15
C PRO A 191 -25.52 -17.55 -7.21
N VAL A 192 -24.29 -17.17 -7.56
CA VAL A 192 -23.96 -16.31 -8.68
C VAL A 192 -23.04 -17.04 -9.67
N TYR A 193 -23.12 -16.64 -10.94
CA TYR A 193 -22.23 -17.12 -12.00
C TYR A 193 -21.59 -15.92 -12.66
N VAL A 194 -20.27 -15.92 -12.79
CA VAL A 194 -19.55 -14.83 -13.45
C VAL A 194 -18.74 -15.37 -14.63
N THR A 195 -18.59 -14.53 -15.65
CA THR A 195 -17.79 -14.85 -16.84
C THR A 195 -16.50 -14.05 -16.77
N LEU A 196 -15.37 -14.74 -16.72
CA LEU A 196 -14.04 -14.11 -16.73
C LEU A 196 -13.53 -14.04 -18.17
N THR A 197 -13.05 -12.87 -18.60
CA THR A 197 -12.44 -12.69 -19.93
C THR A 197 -10.99 -12.26 -19.81
N VAL A 198 -10.11 -12.78 -20.65
CA VAL A 198 -8.69 -12.39 -20.71
C VAL A 198 -8.25 -12.17 -22.16
N ASN A 199 -7.45 -11.12 -22.37
CA ASN A 199 -6.99 -10.63 -23.68
C ASN A 199 -5.66 -11.25 -24.15
N LYS A 200 -5.25 -12.40 -23.60
CA LYS A 200 -3.97 -13.06 -23.92
C LYS A 200 -4.12 -14.58 -23.89
N LYS A 201 -3.43 -15.26 -24.81
CA LYS A 201 -3.27 -16.73 -24.83
C LYS A 201 -2.25 -17.16 -23.77
N ASN A 202 -2.37 -18.39 -23.26
CA ASN A 202 -1.53 -18.98 -22.21
C ASN A 202 -1.52 -18.22 -20.88
N ALA A 203 -2.53 -17.37 -20.65
CA ALA A 203 -2.71 -16.67 -19.40
C ALA A 203 -3.31 -17.60 -18.35
N GLN A 204 -2.66 -17.69 -17.20
CA GLN A 204 -3.16 -18.41 -16.03
C GLN A 204 -4.21 -17.56 -15.33
N ILE A 205 -5.40 -18.12 -15.11
CA ILE A 205 -6.50 -17.47 -14.40
C ILE A 205 -6.65 -18.14 -13.04
N LYS A 206 -6.72 -17.34 -11.98
CA LYS A 206 -6.90 -17.82 -10.61
C LYS A 206 -8.13 -17.21 -9.95
N GLU A 207 -8.81 -18.04 -9.18
CA GLU A 207 -9.82 -17.64 -8.20
C GLU A 207 -9.22 -17.86 -6.81
N ASN A 208 -9.11 -16.77 -6.06
CA ASN A 208 -8.28 -16.67 -4.86
C ASN A 208 -6.85 -17.14 -5.18
N THR A 209 -6.38 -18.19 -4.52
CA THR A 209 -5.07 -18.79 -4.75
C THR A 209 -5.10 -19.94 -5.77
N THR A 210 -6.28 -20.42 -6.13
CA THR A 210 -6.45 -21.64 -6.93
C THR A 210 -6.46 -21.31 -8.42
N LYS A 211 -5.63 -22.01 -9.19
CA LYS A 211 -5.62 -21.93 -10.66
C LYS A 211 -6.86 -22.63 -11.22
N ILE A 212 -7.72 -21.89 -11.90
CA ILE A 212 -9.01 -22.38 -12.42
C ILE A 212 -9.03 -22.59 -13.94
N ALA A 213 -8.13 -21.92 -14.68
CA ALA A 213 -8.00 -22.09 -16.13
C ALA A 213 -6.64 -21.59 -16.63
N VAL A 214 -6.30 -22.02 -17.85
CA VAL A 214 -5.25 -21.43 -18.68
C VAL A 214 -5.90 -21.09 -20.02
N SER A 215 -5.76 -19.85 -20.50
CA SER A 215 -6.37 -19.44 -21.77
C SER A 215 -5.70 -20.11 -22.97
N ASN A 216 -6.49 -20.53 -23.95
CA ASN A 216 -6.01 -21.12 -25.20
C ASN A 216 -6.12 -20.15 -26.40
N THR A 217 -6.83 -19.03 -26.25
CA THR A 217 -7.00 -17.98 -27.27
C THR A 217 -6.65 -16.60 -26.71
N THR A 218 -6.51 -15.61 -27.59
CA THR A 218 -6.28 -14.20 -27.23
C THR A 218 -7.53 -13.49 -26.71
N HIS A 219 -8.72 -14.05 -26.91
CA HIS A 219 -10.00 -13.55 -26.37
C HIS A 219 -10.71 -14.67 -25.62
N PHE A 220 -10.03 -15.21 -24.60
CA PHE A 220 -10.53 -16.35 -23.86
C PHE A 220 -11.60 -15.93 -22.86
N SER A 221 -12.64 -16.76 -22.72
CA SER A 221 -13.73 -16.57 -21.79
C SER A 221 -14.00 -17.85 -21.00
N LYS A 222 -14.20 -17.72 -19.68
CA LYS A 222 -14.54 -18.84 -18.80
C LYS A 222 -15.64 -18.43 -17.83
N LYS A 223 -16.77 -19.16 -17.89
CA LYS A 223 -17.81 -19.07 -16.88
C LYS A 223 -17.39 -19.85 -15.62
N ILE A 224 -17.55 -19.24 -14.45
CA ILE A 224 -17.30 -19.85 -13.15
C ILE A 224 -18.55 -19.76 -12.26
N GLY A 225 -18.71 -20.75 -11.38
CA GLY A 225 -19.84 -20.92 -10.49
C GLY A 225 -20.41 -22.34 -10.52
N PRO A 226 -21.39 -22.65 -9.65
CA PRO A 226 -22.06 -21.74 -8.73
C PRO A 226 -21.16 -21.19 -7.61
N LEU A 227 -21.24 -19.89 -7.33
CA LEU A 227 -20.47 -19.22 -6.27
C LEU A 227 -21.42 -18.67 -5.18
N VAL A 228 -20.98 -18.69 -3.92
CA VAL A 228 -21.65 -17.96 -2.83
C VAL A 228 -21.39 -16.47 -3.02
N PRO A 229 -22.40 -15.59 -2.92
CA PRO A 229 -22.14 -14.16 -3.00
C PRO A 229 -21.15 -13.68 -1.92
N GLY A 230 -20.16 -12.88 -2.30
CA GLY A 230 -19.07 -12.48 -1.39
C GLY A 230 -17.87 -11.85 -2.10
N SER A 231 -16.75 -11.72 -1.40
CA SER A 231 -15.49 -11.15 -1.89
C SER A 231 -14.57 -12.21 -2.46
N TYR A 232 -14.25 -12.11 -3.76
CA TYR A 232 -13.36 -13.01 -4.48
C TYR A 232 -12.14 -12.26 -4.99
N GLN A 233 -10.94 -12.82 -4.80
CA GLN A 233 -9.77 -12.35 -5.53
C GLN A 233 -9.74 -13.04 -6.89
N LEU A 234 -9.82 -12.28 -7.96
CA LEU A 234 -9.74 -12.82 -9.32
C LEU A 234 -8.47 -12.26 -9.96
N SER A 235 -7.70 -13.12 -10.60
CA SER A 235 -6.47 -12.70 -11.25
C SER A 235 -6.20 -13.43 -12.56
N SER A 236 -5.50 -12.75 -13.45
CA SER A 236 -4.87 -13.33 -14.62
C SER A 236 -3.36 -13.04 -14.58
N SER A 237 -2.57 -13.94 -15.14
CA SER A 237 -1.14 -13.70 -15.34
C SER A 237 -0.62 -14.41 -16.59
N ALA A 238 0.29 -13.78 -17.30
CA ALA A 238 0.94 -14.39 -18.47
C ALA A 238 2.40 -13.92 -18.53
N ASN A 239 3.26 -14.70 -19.18
CA ASN A 239 4.61 -14.28 -19.48
C ASN A 239 4.66 -13.73 -20.91
N LEU A 240 5.19 -12.53 -21.09
CA LEU A 240 5.44 -11.90 -22.38
C LEU A 240 6.90 -11.44 -22.41
N ASN A 241 7.69 -11.93 -23.37
CA ASN A 241 9.11 -11.58 -23.55
C ASN A 241 9.95 -11.72 -22.27
N GLY A 242 9.71 -12.75 -21.46
CA GLY A 242 10.42 -12.96 -20.17
C GLY A 242 9.89 -12.13 -18.99
N HIS A 243 8.90 -11.26 -19.21
CA HIS A 243 8.26 -10.49 -18.15
C HIS A 243 6.88 -11.03 -17.78
N LYS A 244 6.58 -11.03 -16.49
CA LYS A 244 5.29 -11.51 -15.96
C LYS A 244 4.28 -10.37 -15.93
N LEU A 245 3.26 -10.46 -16.78
CA LEU A 245 2.06 -9.64 -16.72
C LEU A 245 1.14 -10.17 -15.62
N THR A 246 0.59 -9.29 -14.79
CA THR A 246 -0.38 -9.67 -13.75
C THR A 246 -1.51 -8.66 -13.67
N ASN A 247 -2.75 -9.13 -13.62
CA ASN A 247 -3.91 -8.36 -13.19
C ASN A 247 -4.53 -9.12 -12.01
N ALA A 248 -4.61 -8.50 -10.84
CA ALA A 248 -5.19 -9.10 -9.65
C ALA A 248 -6.03 -8.07 -8.92
N ASN A 249 -7.30 -8.39 -8.70
CA ASN A 249 -8.26 -7.49 -8.07
C ASN A 249 -9.21 -8.27 -7.15
N THR A 250 -9.76 -7.59 -6.16
CA THR A 250 -10.82 -8.13 -5.30
C THR A 250 -12.17 -7.64 -5.81
N TYR A 251 -13.09 -8.56 -6.06
CA TYR A 251 -14.42 -8.28 -6.58
C TYR A 251 -15.49 -8.77 -5.59
N HIS A 252 -16.44 -7.91 -5.25
CA HIS A 252 -17.69 -8.33 -4.64
C HIS A 252 -18.61 -8.91 -5.73
N LEU A 253 -18.94 -10.20 -5.61
CA LEU A 253 -19.77 -10.93 -6.57
C LEU A 253 -21.16 -11.16 -5.97
N ASN A 254 -22.16 -10.42 -6.45
CA ASN A 254 -23.57 -10.54 -6.01
C ASN A 254 -24.57 -10.66 -7.17
N SER A 255 -24.07 -10.64 -8.39
CA SER A 255 -24.85 -10.66 -9.62
C SER A 255 -24.07 -11.38 -10.72
N ASN A 256 -24.80 -11.82 -11.74
CA ASN A 256 -24.15 -12.41 -12.90
C ASN A 256 -23.59 -11.28 -13.77
N ARG A 257 -22.29 -11.33 -14.05
CA ARG A 257 -21.61 -10.31 -14.85
C ARG A 257 -20.36 -10.85 -15.53
N THR A 258 -19.86 -10.09 -16.51
CA THR A 258 -18.56 -10.33 -17.14
C THR A 258 -17.50 -9.49 -16.44
N ILE A 259 -16.37 -10.11 -16.09
CA ILE A 259 -15.24 -9.45 -15.43
C ILE A 259 -14.01 -9.56 -16.34
N PRO A 260 -13.52 -8.43 -16.89
CA PRO A 260 -12.30 -8.42 -17.68
C PRO A 260 -11.06 -8.49 -16.77
N LEU A 261 -10.28 -9.55 -16.91
CA LEU A 261 -8.96 -9.72 -16.31
C LEU A 261 -7.88 -9.34 -17.32
N THR A 262 -8.01 -8.15 -17.91
CA THR A 262 -7.14 -7.65 -18.97
C THR A 262 -5.71 -7.47 -18.47
N LEU A 263 -4.76 -8.08 -19.18
CA LEU A 263 -3.34 -7.83 -19.01
C LEU A 263 -2.95 -6.64 -19.89
N LYS A 264 -2.55 -5.54 -19.26
CA LYS A 264 -2.18 -4.29 -19.92
C LYS A 264 -0.69 -4.28 -20.28
N THR A 265 -0.38 -3.71 -21.43
CA THR A 265 0.97 -3.40 -21.88
C THR A 265 1.01 -1.94 -22.33
N VAL A 266 2.17 -1.32 -22.22
CA VAL A 266 2.46 0.03 -22.71
C VAL A 266 3.68 -0.02 -23.63
N SER A 267 3.71 0.85 -24.63
CA SER A 267 4.87 1.00 -25.52
C SER A 267 5.35 2.44 -25.45
N PHE A 268 6.65 2.64 -25.29
CA PHE A 268 7.23 3.93 -25.01
C PHE A 268 8.68 4.00 -25.46
N LYS A 269 9.20 5.20 -25.70
CA LYS A 269 10.63 5.40 -25.95
C LYS A 269 11.23 6.13 -24.77
N VAL A 270 12.50 5.83 -24.51
CA VAL A 270 13.29 6.51 -23.50
C VAL A 270 14.44 7.20 -24.20
N SER A 271 14.53 8.52 -24.11
CA SER A 271 15.63 9.32 -24.65
C SER A 271 16.58 9.76 -23.55
N GLY A 272 17.87 9.81 -23.86
CA GLY A 272 18.92 10.25 -22.94
C GLY A 272 20.31 9.99 -23.48
N PRO A 273 21.37 10.34 -22.73
CA PRO A 273 22.75 10.13 -23.18
C PRO A 273 23.04 8.68 -23.57
N ALA A 274 23.78 8.48 -24.66
CA ALA A 274 24.17 7.15 -25.13
C ALA A 274 24.95 6.38 -24.05
N GLY A 275 24.69 5.08 -23.92
CA GLY A 275 25.30 4.22 -22.90
C GLY A 275 24.59 4.23 -21.54
N THR A 276 23.60 5.11 -21.33
CA THR A 276 22.77 5.13 -20.11
C THR A 276 22.01 3.83 -19.93
N HIS A 277 22.11 3.21 -18.75
CA HIS A 277 21.27 2.07 -18.39
C HIS A 277 19.86 2.52 -18.04
N VAL A 278 18.85 1.99 -18.73
CA VAL A 278 17.45 2.25 -18.41
C VAL A 278 16.97 1.23 -17.40
N LYS A 279 16.53 1.70 -16.23
CA LYS A 279 15.87 0.90 -15.20
C LYS A 279 14.38 1.13 -15.24
N ILE A 280 13.62 0.04 -15.20
CA ILE A 280 12.17 0.06 -14.99
C ILE A 280 11.87 -0.67 -13.69
N ASN A 281 11.23 0.01 -12.73
CA ASN A 281 10.98 -0.50 -11.37
C ASN A 281 12.26 -1.08 -10.73
N SER A 282 13.35 -0.31 -10.81
CA SER A 282 14.69 -0.66 -10.29
C SER A 282 15.41 -1.82 -11.00
N LYS A 283 14.78 -2.49 -11.96
CA LYS A 283 15.41 -3.55 -12.75
C LYS A 283 16.03 -2.96 -14.02
N ASP A 284 17.32 -3.23 -14.23
CA ASP A 284 18.02 -2.86 -15.45
C ASP A 284 17.42 -3.56 -16.68
N GLN A 285 17.20 -2.80 -17.75
CA GLN A 285 16.61 -3.25 -19.00
C GLN A 285 17.58 -3.18 -20.18
N GLY A 286 18.77 -2.60 -19.99
CA GLY A 286 19.76 -2.41 -21.03
C GLY A 286 20.17 -0.95 -21.21
N LYS A 287 21.03 -0.71 -22.20
CA LYS A 287 21.64 0.59 -22.46
C LYS A 287 20.99 1.29 -23.64
N ILE A 288 20.87 2.62 -23.55
CA ILE A 288 20.56 3.48 -24.69
C ILE A 288 21.69 3.39 -25.72
N GLY A 289 21.33 3.16 -26.98
CA GLY A 289 22.29 3.06 -28.09
C GLY A 289 22.84 4.42 -28.54
N SER A 290 23.64 4.42 -29.60
CA SER A 290 24.22 5.64 -30.19
C SER A 290 23.19 6.63 -30.74
N SER A 291 21.96 6.18 -31.03
CA SER A 291 20.85 7.04 -31.44
C SER A 291 20.28 7.92 -30.32
N GLY A 292 20.70 7.71 -29.07
CA GLY A 292 20.15 8.42 -27.91
C GLY A 292 18.74 8.00 -27.51
N VAL A 293 18.18 6.96 -28.13
CA VAL A 293 16.81 6.49 -27.89
C VAL A 293 16.76 4.97 -27.74
N MET A 294 16.03 4.49 -26.73
CA MET A 294 15.70 3.08 -26.51
C MET A 294 14.18 2.88 -26.54
N ALA A 295 13.69 1.97 -27.39
CA ALA A 295 12.26 1.70 -27.51
C ALA A 295 11.85 0.47 -26.70
N PHE A 296 10.78 0.61 -25.93
CA PHE A 296 10.10 -0.47 -25.21
C PHE A 296 8.76 -0.74 -25.90
N LYS A 297 8.57 -1.95 -26.40
CA LYS A 297 7.33 -2.37 -27.06
C LYS A 297 6.60 -3.42 -26.23
N ASP A 298 5.30 -3.22 -26.07
CA ASP A 298 4.41 -4.13 -25.33
C ASP A 298 4.92 -4.45 -23.91
N PHE A 299 5.53 -3.46 -23.25
CA PHE A 299 6.09 -3.61 -21.92
C PHE A 299 4.97 -3.79 -20.88
N PRO A 300 5.11 -4.71 -19.90
CA PRO A 300 4.12 -4.90 -18.84
C PRO A 300 3.81 -3.63 -18.08
N TRP A 301 2.54 -3.23 -18.09
CA TRP A 301 2.11 -2.10 -17.29
C TRP A 301 1.72 -2.55 -15.88
N THR A 302 2.22 -1.83 -14.89
CA THR A 302 1.81 -1.94 -13.48
C THR A 302 1.46 -0.54 -12.96
N GLN A 303 0.59 -0.48 -11.96
CA GLN A 303 0.39 0.77 -11.22
C GLN A 303 1.73 1.20 -10.61
N GLU A 304 2.10 2.48 -10.75
CA GLU A 304 3.37 3.06 -10.30
C GLU A 304 4.63 2.58 -11.03
N MET A 305 4.52 2.18 -12.31
CA MET A 305 5.71 1.89 -13.12
C MET A 305 6.63 3.12 -13.20
N LYS A 306 7.91 2.98 -12.80
CA LYS A 306 8.91 4.05 -12.80
C LYS A 306 10.05 3.75 -13.75
N VAL A 307 10.41 4.72 -14.58
CA VAL A 307 11.56 4.70 -15.49
C VAL A 307 12.64 5.62 -14.93
N GLN A 308 13.89 5.14 -14.90
CA GLN A 308 15.04 5.93 -14.46
C GLN A 308 16.28 5.57 -15.29
N GLY A 309 17.10 6.54 -15.61
CA GLY A 309 18.39 6.36 -16.27
C GLY A 309 19.53 6.33 -15.26
N ILE A 310 20.49 5.42 -15.46
CA ILE A 310 21.76 5.41 -14.75
C ILE A 310 22.89 5.55 -15.77
N PHE A 311 23.51 6.74 -15.81
CA PHE A 311 24.66 7.01 -16.66
C PHE A 311 25.95 6.69 -15.91
N GLN A 312 26.92 6.07 -16.60
CA GLN A 312 28.21 5.72 -16.02
C GLN A 312 29.30 6.58 -16.65
N ASN A 313 29.96 7.42 -15.86
CA ASN A 313 31.15 8.16 -16.26
C ASN A 313 32.36 7.65 -15.47
N GLY A 314 33.13 6.73 -16.07
CA GLY A 314 34.22 6.05 -15.39
C GLY A 314 33.72 5.20 -14.22
N LYS A 315 34.07 5.59 -12.99
CA LYS A 315 33.60 4.94 -11.74
C LYS A 315 32.38 5.62 -11.13
N THR A 316 31.98 6.78 -11.66
CA THR A 316 30.88 7.58 -11.13
C THR A 316 29.58 7.18 -11.81
N SER A 317 28.57 6.90 -11.00
CA SER A 317 27.22 6.58 -11.43
C SER A 317 26.34 7.81 -11.20
N ILE A 318 25.66 8.27 -12.23
CA ILE A 318 24.81 9.47 -12.18
C ILE A 318 23.37 9.04 -12.48
N SER A 319 22.43 9.45 -11.63
CA SER A 319 21.03 9.01 -11.75
C SER A 319 20.14 10.11 -12.31
N SER A 320 19.24 9.76 -13.23
CA SER A 320 18.17 10.67 -13.65
C SER A 320 17.10 10.76 -12.57
N GLU A 321 16.25 11.78 -12.68
CA GLU A 321 14.99 11.80 -11.96
C GLU A 321 14.11 10.60 -12.38
N PRO A 322 13.36 9.98 -11.44
CA PRO A 322 12.46 8.89 -11.77
C PRO A 322 11.17 9.43 -12.40
N HIS A 323 10.81 8.91 -13.57
CA HIS A 323 9.59 9.26 -14.28
C HIS A 323 8.52 8.18 -14.07
N VAL A 324 7.31 8.56 -13.64
CA VAL A 324 6.18 7.63 -13.47
C VAL A 324 5.42 7.51 -14.79
N VAL A 325 5.27 6.29 -15.29
CA VAL A 325 4.57 6.03 -16.54
C VAL A 325 3.08 5.81 -16.30
N SER A 326 2.25 6.67 -16.89
CA SER A 326 0.80 6.56 -16.83
C SER A 326 0.29 5.37 -17.66
N GLY A 327 -0.92 4.88 -17.34
CA GLY A 327 -1.54 3.75 -18.05
C GLY A 327 -2.43 4.13 -19.23
N SER A 328 -2.47 5.41 -19.60
CA SER A 328 -3.21 5.96 -20.74
C SER A 328 -2.37 5.87 -22.00
N SER A 329 -2.97 5.51 -23.13
CA SER A 329 -2.31 5.27 -24.42
C SER A 329 -1.72 6.50 -25.13
N ASP A 330 -1.64 7.64 -24.45
CA ASP A 330 -1.32 8.92 -25.06
C ASP A 330 0.15 9.26 -24.74
N ASP A 331 0.96 9.31 -25.80
CA ASP A 331 2.38 9.65 -25.93
C ASP A 331 3.31 9.41 -24.73
N HIS A 332 4.13 8.37 -24.85
CA HIS A 332 5.04 7.91 -23.82
C HIS A 332 6.52 8.16 -24.15
N ASP A 333 6.87 9.18 -24.93
CA ASP A 333 8.30 9.48 -25.11
C ASP A 333 8.84 10.12 -23.82
N ILE A 334 9.61 9.33 -23.06
CA ILE A 334 10.18 9.70 -21.76
C ILE A 334 11.59 10.24 -22.00
N SER A 335 11.79 11.53 -21.75
CA SER A 335 13.13 12.10 -21.68
C SER A 335 13.71 11.94 -20.29
N LEU A 336 14.87 11.30 -20.19
CA LEU A 336 15.59 11.17 -18.93
C LEU A 336 16.20 12.52 -18.54
N VAL A 337 15.77 13.05 -17.41
CA VAL A 337 16.26 14.33 -16.88
C VAL A 337 17.39 14.06 -15.90
N PHE A 338 18.60 14.48 -16.25
CA PHE A 338 19.76 14.46 -15.37
C PHE A 338 20.06 15.87 -14.88
N LYS A 339 20.19 16.05 -13.56
CA LYS A 339 20.38 17.36 -12.95
C LYS A 339 21.61 18.09 -13.51
N GLY A 340 22.74 17.39 -13.66
CA GLY A 340 23.98 17.96 -14.20
C GLY A 340 24.04 18.09 -15.72
N GLN A 341 22.98 17.78 -16.45
CA GLN A 341 22.98 17.84 -17.91
C GLN A 341 22.81 19.28 -18.39
N VAL A 342 23.88 19.80 -18.97
CA VAL A 342 23.93 21.11 -19.65
C VAL A 342 23.30 20.95 -21.03
N SER A 343 22.48 21.92 -21.45
CA SER A 343 21.92 21.95 -22.80
C SER A 343 22.89 22.60 -23.79
N TYR A 344 22.71 22.37 -25.10
CA TYR A 344 23.52 23.07 -26.10
C TYR A 344 23.30 24.56 -26.06
N ASP A 345 22.05 25.01 -25.85
CA ASP A 345 21.71 26.42 -25.76
C ASP A 345 22.41 27.09 -24.57
N ASP A 346 22.33 26.49 -23.37
CA ASP A 346 23.01 27.04 -22.17
C ASP A 346 24.53 27.13 -22.37
N ALA A 347 25.14 26.11 -23.00
CA ALA A 347 26.57 26.10 -23.26
C ALA A 347 26.97 27.12 -24.32
N ASP A 348 26.19 27.25 -25.40
CA ASP A 348 26.45 28.19 -26.49
C ASP A 348 26.39 29.64 -25.99
N THR A 349 25.38 29.97 -25.19
CA THR A 349 25.28 31.26 -24.50
C THR A 349 26.51 31.51 -23.60
N LEU A 350 26.84 30.57 -22.71
CA LEU A 350 28.00 30.72 -21.80
C LEU A 350 29.30 31.03 -22.54
N PHE A 351 29.60 30.29 -23.61
CA PHE A 351 30.86 30.46 -24.35
C PHE A 351 30.84 31.65 -25.31
N THR A 352 29.67 32.08 -25.78
CA THR A 352 29.50 33.31 -26.55
C THR A 352 29.76 34.52 -25.66
N ASN A 353 29.07 34.61 -24.53
CA ASN A 353 29.22 35.71 -23.56
C ASN A 353 30.66 35.81 -23.02
N LEU A 354 31.30 34.66 -22.72
CA LEU A 354 32.71 34.64 -22.36
C LEU A 354 33.62 35.19 -23.47
N SER A 355 33.32 34.87 -24.74
CA SER A 355 34.12 35.33 -25.89
C SER A 355 33.95 36.83 -26.15
N GLU A 356 32.73 37.36 -25.95
CA GLU A 356 32.43 38.79 -26.03
C GLU A 356 33.18 39.57 -24.95
N ALA A 357 33.02 39.16 -23.69
CA ALA A 357 33.71 39.78 -22.56
C ALA A 357 35.23 39.73 -22.72
N MET A 358 35.77 38.61 -23.24
CA MET A 358 37.18 38.49 -23.57
C MET A 358 37.61 39.44 -24.69
N THR A 359 36.78 39.61 -25.72
CA THR A 359 37.05 40.51 -26.85
C THR A 359 37.13 41.95 -26.37
N SER A 360 36.12 42.42 -25.64
CA SER A 360 36.07 43.77 -25.06
C SER A 360 37.28 44.05 -24.18
N TYR A 361 37.59 43.13 -23.26
CA TYR A 361 38.74 43.27 -22.38
C TYR A 361 40.07 43.30 -23.12
N SER A 362 40.22 42.48 -24.16
CA SER A 362 41.47 42.42 -24.92
C SER A 362 41.68 43.65 -25.81
N GLN A 363 40.62 44.41 -26.10
CA GLN A 363 40.68 45.66 -26.85
C GLN A 363 40.89 46.89 -25.95
N SER A 364 40.28 46.93 -24.77
CA SER A 364 40.38 48.09 -23.88
C SER A 364 41.49 47.97 -22.83
N GLY A 365 41.82 46.73 -22.44
CA GLY A 365 42.73 46.44 -21.34
C GLY A 365 42.18 46.78 -19.96
N ASP A 366 40.93 47.20 -19.85
CA ASP A 366 40.21 47.52 -18.61
C ASP A 366 39.22 46.41 -18.27
N LEU A 367 39.32 45.88 -17.04
CA LEU A 367 38.47 44.78 -16.60
C LEU A 367 37.01 45.19 -16.43
N ASP A 368 36.75 46.48 -16.23
CA ASP A 368 35.38 46.98 -16.12
C ASP A 368 34.63 46.90 -17.48
N ASP A 369 35.36 46.80 -18.60
CA ASP A 369 34.78 46.56 -19.93
C ASP A 369 34.67 45.07 -20.27
N ALA A 370 35.13 44.18 -19.38
CA ALA A 370 35.11 42.73 -19.60
C ALA A 370 33.70 42.17 -19.32
N THR A 371 32.68 42.65 -20.00
CA THR A 371 31.28 42.22 -19.85
C THR A 371 30.73 41.64 -21.14
N ASP A 372 29.68 40.83 -21.03
CA ASP A 372 28.86 40.45 -22.18
C ASP A 372 27.83 41.53 -22.55
N ASP A 373 27.00 41.24 -23.56
CA ASP A 373 25.93 42.13 -24.03
C ASP A 373 24.83 42.41 -22.98
N ASP A 374 24.65 41.53 -21.99
CA ASP A 374 23.69 41.69 -20.89
C ASP A 374 24.29 42.45 -19.69
N GLY A 375 25.61 42.72 -19.73
CA GLY A 375 26.34 43.46 -18.70
C GLY A 375 26.90 42.58 -17.57
N ASP A 376 26.96 41.26 -17.77
CA ASP A 376 27.55 40.34 -16.80
C ASP A 376 29.08 40.36 -16.90
N ASP A 377 29.74 40.56 -15.76
CA ASP A 377 31.20 40.54 -15.68
C ASP A 377 31.75 39.17 -16.12
N MET A 378 32.87 39.16 -16.85
CA MET A 378 33.57 37.94 -17.28
C MET A 378 33.86 36.97 -16.13
N SER A 379 34.03 37.49 -14.91
CA SER A 379 34.27 36.68 -13.72
C SER A 379 33.07 35.80 -13.34
N SER A 380 31.84 36.27 -13.60
CA SER A 380 30.59 35.57 -13.26
C SER A 380 30.43 34.22 -13.97
N PHE A 381 31.04 34.06 -15.16
CA PHE A 381 31.01 32.81 -15.92
C PHE A 381 31.83 31.67 -15.29
N PHE A 382 32.56 31.93 -14.20
CA PHE A 382 33.41 30.97 -13.55
C PHE A 382 32.96 30.70 -12.11
N VAL A 383 32.94 29.41 -11.74
CA VAL A 383 32.69 29.02 -10.34
C VAL A 383 33.75 29.66 -9.45
N GLY A 384 33.30 30.49 -8.50
CA GLY A 384 34.16 31.24 -7.59
C GLY A 384 34.57 32.63 -8.09
N GLY A 385 34.02 33.09 -9.20
CA GLY A 385 34.21 34.45 -9.70
C GLY A 385 35.67 34.80 -9.95
N GLU A 386 36.07 35.97 -9.46
CA GLU A 386 37.46 36.46 -9.52
C GLU A 386 38.50 35.54 -8.87
N SER A 387 38.08 34.70 -7.93
CA SER A 387 38.97 33.73 -7.26
C SER A 387 39.25 32.49 -8.11
N SER A 388 38.58 32.33 -9.26
CA SER A 388 38.81 31.21 -10.17
C SER A 388 40.18 31.32 -10.84
N PRO A 389 41.01 30.26 -10.80
CA PRO A 389 42.28 30.25 -11.52
C PRO A 389 42.07 30.22 -13.05
N TYR A 390 40.87 29.86 -13.52
CA TYR A 390 40.54 29.86 -14.94
C TYR A 390 40.19 31.26 -15.41
N PHE A 391 39.37 32.01 -14.66
CA PHE A 391 39.19 33.45 -14.88
C PHE A 391 40.55 34.17 -14.91
N GLY A 392 41.43 33.88 -13.95
CA GLY A 392 42.78 34.45 -13.91
C GLY A 392 43.61 34.20 -15.18
N GLN A 393 43.42 33.07 -15.86
CA GLN A 393 44.07 32.78 -17.15
C GLN A 393 43.50 33.63 -18.28
N PHE A 394 42.16 33.75 -18.39
CA PHE A 394 41.53 34.61 -19.38
C PHE A 394 41.89 36.08 -19.18
N ARG A 395 41.91 36.54 -17.93
CA ARG A 395 42.41 37.87 -17.58
C ARG A 395 43.86 38.07 -17.99
N HIS A 396 44.75 37.12 -17.70
CA HIS A 396 46.15 37.28 -18.11
C HIS A 396 46.30 37.30 -19.64
N MET A 397 45.57 36.42 -20.32
CA MET A 397 45.58 36.28 -21.78
C MET A 397 45.05 37.54 -22.47
N GLY A 398 43.87 38.05 -22.08
CA GLY A 398 43.30 39.26 -22.66
C GLY A 398 44.19 40.49 -22.45
N LYS A 399 44.77 40.64 -21.25
CA LYS A 399 45.72 41.74 -20.99
C LYS A 399 46.95 41.66 -21.88
N SER A 400 47.48 40.46 -22.09
CA SER A 400 48.66 40.25 -22.94
C SER A 400 48.40 40.60 -24.42
N TYR A 401 47.15 40.50 -24.88
CA TYR A 401 46.77 40.90 -26.24
C TYR A 401 46.65 42.43 -26.35
N TYR A 402 46.04 43.08 -25.36
CA TYR A 402 45.97 44.54 -25.30
C TYR A 402 47.37 45.18 -25.28
N GLU A 403 48.31 44.61 -24.53
CA GLU A 403 49.68 45.13 -24.39
C GLU A 403 50.59 44.81 -25.60
N ASN A 404 50.08 44.12 -26.62
CA ASN A 404 50.88 43.73 -27.78
C ASN A 404 50.77 44.76 -28.91
N ASP A 405 51.79 45.62 -29.02
CA ASP A 405 51.90 46.67 -30.06
C ASP A 405 51.87 46.17 -31.52
N ASN A 406 51.94 44.85 -31.76
CA ASN A 406 51.83 44.27 -33.11
C ASN A 406 50.38 43.92 -33.51
N LEU A 407 49.41 44.18 -32.63
CA LEU A 407 48.00 43.90 -32.85
C LEU A 407 47.20 45.20 -32.93
N ASP A 408 46.46 45.37 -34.03
CA ASP A 408 45.50 46.47 -34.20
C ASP A 408 44.14 46.13 -33.57
N GLY A 409 43.91 44.86 -33.25
CA GLY A 409 42.69 44.38 -32.61
C GLY A 409 42.63 42.87 -32.50
N ILE A 410 41.65 42.40 -31.75
CA ILE A 410 41.35 40.98 -31.58
C ILE A 410 39.85 40.78 -31.51
N ASP A 411 39.39 39.66 -32.05
CA ASP A 411 38.02 39.19 -32.05
C ASP A 411 38.02 37.71 -31.64
N VAL A 412 37.34 37.39 -30.54
CA VAL A 412 37.23 36.05 -29.99
C VAL A 412 35.81 35.54 -30.18
N SER A 413 35.68 34.29 -30.63
CA SER A 413 34.39 33.61 -30.75
C SER A 413 34.53 32.15 -30.33
N ALA A 414 33.44 31.55 -29.87
CA ALA A 414 33.41 30.15 -29.49
C ALA A 414 32.32 29.39 -30.23
N THR A 415 32.52 28.08 -30.38
CA THR A 415 31.51 27.16 -30.90
C THR A 415 31.52 25.87 -30.11
N VAL A 416 30.35 25.41 -29.67
CA VAL A 416 30.22 24.16 -28.92
C VAL A 416 30.24 22.95 -29.87
N ASP A 417 31.12 21.99 -29.61
CA ASP A 417 31.27 20.76 -30.40
C ASP A 417 30.46 19.61 -29.80
N SER A 418 30.60 19.36 -28.49
CA SER A 418 29.91 18.25 -27.83
C SER A 418 29.74 18.46 -26.33
N ILE A 419 28.67 17.89 -25.78
CA ILE A 419 28.35 17.91 -24.35
C ILE A 419 28.23 16.49 -23.82
N LYS A 420 28.91 16.21 -22.72
CA LYS A 420 28.86 14.91 -22.04
C LYS A 420 28.60 15.09 -20.55
N LEU A 421 27.54 14.44 -20.04
CA LEU A 421 27.28 14.40 -18.60
C LEU A 421 28.50 13.88 -17.84
N SER A 422 28.99 14.64 -16.86
CA SER A 422 30.26 14.34 -16.17
C SER A 422 30.06 13.96 -14.70
N SER A 423 29.13 14.63 -14.01
CA SER A 423 28.77 14.40 -12.60
C SER A 423 27.28 14.67 -12.33
N GLU A 424 26.84 14.49 -11.08
CA GLU A 424 25.46 14.80 -10.64
C GLU A 424 25.04 16.26 -10.91
N ASN A 425 25.99 17.20 -10.99
CA ASN A 425 25.69 18.62 -11.20
C ASN A 425 26.50 19.25 -12.34
N SER A 426 27.22 18.46 -13.16
CA SER A 426 28.03 19.05 -14.23
C SER A 426 28.12 18.19 -15.49
N SER A 427 28.47 18.85 -16.59
CA SER A 427 28.79 18.25 -17.89
C SER A 427 30.16 18.72 -18.37
N ASP A 428 30.87 17.86 -19.07
CA ASP A 428 32.06 18.24 -19.83
C ASP A 428 31.58 18.78 -21.18
N VAL A 429 31.92 20.04 -21.48
CA VAL A 429 31.61 20.71 -22.74
C VAL A 429 32.90 20.88 -23.53
N THR A 430 32.96 20.28 -24.71
CA THR A 430 34.04 20.46 -25.67
C THR A 430 33.64 21.59 -26.62
N TYR A 431 34.50 22.58 -26.76
CA TYR A 431 34.25 23.78 -27.56
C TYR A 431 35.54 24.24 -28.27
N ASP A 432 35.36 24.89 -29.41
CA ASP A 432 36.43 25.50 -30.18
C ASP A 432 36.40 27.02 -29.97
N MET A 433 37.51 27.57 -29.48
CA MET A 433 37.72 29.01 -29.34
C MET A 433 38.57 29.51 -30.49
N LYS A 434 38.03 30.45 -31.24
CA LYS A 434 38.62 31.08 -32.41
C LYS A 434 39.07 32.48 -32.05
N TYR A 435 40.36 32.72 -32.24
CA TYR A 435 41.01 34.01 -32.11
C TYR A 435 41.30 34.56 -33.49
N ARG A 436 40.81 35.75 -33.78
CA ARG A 436 41.14 36.50 -34.98
C ARG A 436 41.90 37.75 -34.56
N PHE A 437 43.20 37.75 -34.82
CA PHE A 437 44.10 38.85 -34.55
C PHE A 437 44.23 39.73 -35.80
N ASP A 438 44.04 41.04 -35.65
CA ASP A 438 44.32 42.02 -36.69
C ASP A 438 45.77 42.50 -36.55
N THR A 439 46.61 42.31 -37.57
CA THR A 439 48.02 42.69 -37.53
C THR A 439 48.33 43.93 -38.39
N GLY A 440 47.30 44.70 -38.77
CA GLY A 440 47.41 45.91 -39.61
C GLY A 440 47.64 45.68 -41.11
N GLY A 441 47.78 44.42 -41.54
CA GLY A 441 47.91 44.04 -42.97
C GLY A 441 47.11 42.81 -43.39
N HIS A 442 46.72 41.98 -42.42
CA HIS A 442 45.91 40.77 -42.60
C HIS A 442 45.36 40.33 -41.24
N TYR A 443 44.46 39.35 -41.25
CA TYR A 443 44.05 38.63 -40.05
C TYR A 443 44.91 37.39 -39.85
N HIS A 444 45.47 37.21 -38.66
CA HIS A 444 46.00 35.94 -38.21
C HIS A 444 44.93 35.20 -37.40
N ILE A 445 44.54 34.00 -37.83
CA ILE A 445 43.43 33.25 -37.22
C ILE A 445 43.96 31.97 -36.59
N GLN A 446 43.67 31.79 -35.30
CA GLN A 446 43.99 30.56 -34.57
C GLN A 446 42.71 29.97 -33.97
N VAL A 447 42.57 28.64 -34.06
CA VAL A 447 41.44 27.92 -33.45
C VAL A 447 41.98 26.83 -32.55
N PHE A 448 41.53 26.82 -31.30
CA PHE A 448 41.92 25.84 -30.29
C PHE A 448 40.68 25.16 -29.70
N ARG A 449 40.75 23.85 -29.57
CA ARG A 449 39.73 23.03 -28.93
C ARG A 449 40.07 22.80 -27.47
N TYR A 450 39.11 23.12 -26.60
CA TYR A 450 39.19 22.93 -25.17
C TYR A 450 38.08 22.00 -24.69
N THR A 451 38.17 21.57 -23.43
CA THR A 451 37.06 20.91 -22.74
C THR A 451 36.95 21.50 -21.34
N ALA A 452 35.78 22.06 -21.03
CA ALA A 452 35.45 22.62 -19.73
C ALA A 452 34.50 21.70 -18.97
N ASN A 453 34.70 21.57 -17.66
CA ASN A 453 33.66 21.08 -16.75
C ASN A 453 32.75 22.25 -16.40
N VAL A 454 31.50 22.17 -16.85
CA VAL A 454 30.48 23.20 -16.67
C VAL A 454 29.47 22.68 -15.65
N VAL A 455 29.29 23.43 -14.57
CA VAL A 455 28.31 23.12 -13.51
C VAL A 455 26.97 23.75 -13.89
N LYS A 456 25.88 23.01 -13.65
CA LYS A 456 24.53 23.53 -13.78
C LYS A 456 24.08 24.10 -12.45
N ASN A 457 23.68 25.36 -12.47
CA ASN A 457 23.13 26.05 -11.31
C ASN A 457 21.61 25.98 -11.32
N SER A 458 21.03 26.21 -10.15
CA SER A 458 19.58 26.37 -9.98
C SER A 458 19.17 27.85 -9.92
N ASP A 459 20.07 28.75 -10.27
CA ASP A 459 19.86 30.19 -10.33
C ASP A 459 19.41 30.59 -11.74
N ASP A 460 18.49 31.55 -11.84
CA ASP A 460 17.84 31.92 -13.12
C ASP A 460 18.71 32.87 -13.96
N ASP A 461 19.61 33.65 -13.33
CA ASP A 461 20.39 34.67 -14.03
C ASP A 461 21.60 34.06 -14.78
N ASN A 462 22.26 33.06 -14.19
CA ASN A 462 23.38 32.34 -14.80
C ASN A 462 23.22 30.82 -14.65
N PRO A 463 22.54 30.16 -15.61
CA PRO A 463 22.13 28.76 -15.46
C PRO A 463 23.30 27.78 -15.45
N VAL A 464 24.49 28.21 -15.89
CA VAL A 464 25.71 27.41 -15.97
C VAL A 464 26.98 28.23 -15.70
N GLU A 465 28.00 27.59 -15.12
CA GLU A 465 29.31 28.20 -14.85
C GLU A 465 30.48 27.25 -15.15
N ILE A 466 31.62 27.80 -15.55
CA ILE A 466 32.87 27.07 -15.77
C ILE A 466 33.55 26.77 -14.43
N LYS A 467 33.59 25.49 -14.06
CA LYS A 467 34.32 25.04 -12.87
C LYS A 467 35.79 24.77 -13.14
N SER A 468 36.08 24.20 -14.31
CA SER A 468 37.46 23.92 -14.70
C SER A 468 37.62 23.75 -16.19
N ILE A 469 38.79 24.07 -16.72
CA ILE A 469 39.16 23.82 -18.12
C ILE A 469 40.31 22.82 -18.14
N SER A 470 40.22 21.82 -19.01
CA SER A 470 41.28 20.84 -19.25
C SER A 470 42.59 21.56 -19.61
N THR A 471 43.67 21.14 -18.96
CA THR A 471 45.03 21.62 -19.30
C THR A 471 45.52 21.09 -20.64
N GLN A 472 44.88 20.04 -21.16
CA GLN A 472 45.10 19.54 -22.51
C GLN A 472 44.14 20.25 -23.47
N TYR A 473 44.72 20.90 -24.48
CA TYR A 473 44.01 21.54 -25.59
C TYR A 473 44.57 21.05 -26.92
N GLN A 474 43.81 21.21 -27.99
CA GLN A 474 44.22 20.85 -29.35
C GLN A 474 44.21 22.08 -30.25
N LYS A 475 45.31 22.34 -30.95
CA LYS A 475 45.34 23.35 -32.01
C LYS A 475 44.65 22.78 -33.27
N ILE A 476 43.53 23.40 -33.66
CA ILE A 476 42.69 22.95 -34.78
C ILE A 476 43.17 23.57 -36.09
N SER A 477 43.44 24.88 -36.09
CA SER A 477 43.96 25.59 -37.26
C SER A 477 44.76 26.83 -36.88
N ASP A 478 45.65 27.23 -37.77
CA ASP A 478 46.44 28.47 -37.69
C ASP A 478 46.80 28.90 -39.11
N TYR A 479 46.37 30.09 -39.51
CA TYR A 479 46.56 30.61 -40.86
C TYR A 479 46.33 32.12 -40.94
N ASP A 480 46.89 32.72 -41.99
CA ASP A 480 46.66 34.13 -42.33
C ASP A 480 45.52 34.26 -43.36
N LYS A 481 44.72 35.31 -43.21
CA LYS A 481 43.61 35.66 -44.09
C LYS A 481 43.70 37.14 -44.45
N ALA A 482 43.79 37.44 -45.75
CA ALA A 482 43.70 38.82 -46.23
C ALA A 482 42.35 39.46 -45.83
N TYR A 483 42.34 40.78 -45.68
CA TYR A 483 41.14 41.56 -45.33
C TYR A 483 39.95 41.30 -46.25
#